data_AF-F8PHB7-F1
#
_entry.id   AF-F8PHB7-F1
#
_cell.length_a   1.000
_cell.length_b   1.000
_cell.length_c   1.000
_cell.angle_alpha   90.00
_cell.angle_beta   90.00
_cell.angle_gamma   90.00
#
_symmetry.space_group_name_H-M   'P 1'
#
loop_
_entity.id
_entity.type
_entity.pdbx_description
1 polymer ?
#
loop_
_entity_poly.entity_id
_entity_poly.type
_entity_poly.pdbx_seq_one_letter_code
_entity_poly.pdbx_strand_id
1 'polypeptide(L)'
;TVNNLAEVYQSQKQYNKAEYLYQRALSREEKQLGPQFSSTLTIIYDLATIYWSYCLKIEAEALYKRALAGARTQLGLGHPHTVAILESLTDFMRAGKCVAV
;
A
#
# COMPACT_ATOMS: atom_id res chain seq x y z
N THR A 1 -7.24 -8.64 -12.81
CA THR A 1 -7.06 -7.23 -12.40
C THR A 1 -5.60 -7.02 -12.06
N VAL A 2 -5.06 -5.81 -12.25
CA VAL A 2 -3.61 -5.52 -12.04
C VAL A 2 -3.17 -5.85 -10.61
N ASN A 3 -4.06 -5.64 -9.63
CA ASN A 3 -3.81 -5.97 -8.22
C ASN A 3 -3.53 -7.46 -8.02
N ASN A 4 -4.35 -8.36 -8.57
CA ASN A 4 -4.15 -9.81 -8.41
C ASN A 4 -2.82 -10.30 -9.02
N LEU A 5 -2.34 -9.68 -10.10
CA LEU A 5 -1.05 -10.04 -10.69
C LEU A 5 0.13 -9.49 -9.86
N ALA A 6 -0.03 -8.30 -9.29
CA ALA A 6 0.98 -7.69 -8.44
C ALA A 6 1.10 -8.41 -7.08
N GLU A 7 -0.01 -8.90 -6.52
CA GLU A 7 -0.03 -9.80 -5.35
C GLU A 7 0.72 -11.10 -5.63
N VAL A 8 0.50 -11.71 -6.81
CA VAL A 8 1.26 -12.90 -7.23
C VAL A 8 2.75 -12.60 -7.29
N TYR A 9 3.16 -11.45 -7.83
CA TYR A 9 4.57 -11.06 -7.82
C TYR A 9 5.13 -10.79 -6.42
N GLN A 10 4.36 -10.19 -5.51
CA GLN A 10 4.74 -10.05 -4.09
C GLN A 10 4.98 -11.42 -3.45
N SER A 11 4.07 -12.38 -3.63
CA SER A 11 4.24 -13.75 -3.10
C SER A 11 5.48 -14.48 -3.65
N GLN A 12 5.89 -14.13 -4.87
CA GLN A 12 7.10 -14.65 -5.51
C GLN A 12 8.36 -13.81 -5.22
N LYS A 13 8.27 -12.81 -4.33
CA LYS A 13 9.35 -11.87 -3.99
C LYS A 13 9.90 -11.08 -5.19
N GLN A 14 9.11 -10.98 -6.26
CA GLN A 14 9.42 -10.17 -7.44
C GLN A 14 8.90 -8.74 -7.26
N TYR A 15 9.40 -8.08 -6.22
CA TYR A 15 8.91 -6.77 -5.78
C TYR A 15 9.03 -5.69 -6.85
N ASN A 16 10.03 -5.76 -7.73
CA ASN A 16 10.23 -4.82 -8.83
C ASN A 16 9.09 -4.88 -9.88
N LYS A 17 8.63 -6.09 -10.21
CA LYS A 17 7.49 -6.29 -11.11
C LYS A 17 6.18 -5.86 -10.47
N ALA A 18 6.01 -6.16 -9.18
CA ALA A 18 4.85 -5.72 -8.41
C ALA A 18 4.78 -4.19 -8.35
N GLU A 19 5.89 -3.53 -8.00
CA GLU A 19 5.99 -2.07 -7.93
C GLU A 19 5.62 -1.40 -9.24
N TYR A 20 6.20 -1.86 -10.36
CA TYR A 20 5.90 -1.31 -11.68
C TYR A 20 4.40 -1.40 -12.01
N LEU A 21 3.77 -2.54 -11.70
CA LEU A 21 2.35 -2.73 -11.93
C LEU A 21 1.49 -1.83 -11.05
N TYR A 22 1.81 -1.72 -9.77
CA TYR A 22 1.07 -0.85 -8.85
C TYR A 22 1.25 0.64 -9.18
N GLN A 23 2.44 1.09 -9.55
CA GLN A 23 2.65 2.48 -9.99
C GLN A 23 1.82 2.80 -11.24
N ARG A 24 1.80 1.89 -12.22
CA ARG A 24 0.98 2.06 -13.43
C ARG A 24 -0.51 2.06 -13.11
N ALA A 25 -0.96 1.20 -12.20
CA ALA A 25 -2.34 1.18 -11.74
C ALA A 25 -2.69 2.46 -10.99
N LEU A 26 -1.80 2.93 -10.10
CA LEU A 26 -1.98 4.15 -9.32
C LEU A 26 -2.22 5.36 -10.22
N SER A 27 -1.35 5.58 -11.21
CA SER A 27 -1.51 6.70 -12.15
C SER A 27 -2.83 6.64 -12.93
N ARG A 28 -3.32 5.43 -13.25
CA ARG A 28 -4.60 5.24 -13.93
C ARG A 28 -5.78 5.57 -13.01
N GLU A 29 -5.79 4.99 -11.82
CA GLU A 29 -6.89 5.15 -10.85
C GLU A 29 -6.95 6.58 -10.30
N GLU A 30 -5.80 7.20 -10.01
CA GLU A 30 -5.74 8.62 -9.62
C GLU A 30 -6.32 9.54 -10.70
N LYS A 31 -6.06 9.25 -11.97
CA LYS A 31 -6.58 10.03 -13.10
C LYS A 31 -8.07 9.81 -13.34
N GLN A 32 -8.57 8.59 -13.12
CA GLN A 32 -9.96 8.22 -13.45
C GLN A 32 -10.93 8.50 -12.29
N LEU A 33 -10.53 8.16 -11.07
CA LEU A 33 -11.39 8.15 -9.88
C LEU A 33 -10.92 9.12 -8.80
N GLY A 34 -9.66 9.56 -8.87
CA GLY A 34 -9.05 10.47 -7.91
C GLY A 34 -8.24 9.77 -6.82
N PRO A 35 -7.45 10.55 -6.05
CA PRO A 35 -6.48 10.03 -5.08
C PRO A 35 -7.12 9.43 -3.82
N GLN A 36 -8.39 9.70 -3.57
CA GLN A 36 -9.07 9.27 -2.34
C GLN A 36 -9.91 8.01 -2.53
N PHE A 37 -10.12 7.56 -3.77
CA PHE A 37 -11.01 6.45 -4.04
C PHE A 37 -10.47 5.13 -3.46
N SER A 38 -11.37 4.27 -2.99
CA SER A 38 -11.01 2.99 -2.34
C SER A 38 -9.98 2.16 -3.12
N SER A 39 -10.16 1.97 -4.44
CA SER A 39 -9.20 1.26 -5.31
C SER A 39 -7.81 1.91 -5.31
N THR A 40 -7.76 3.24 -5.39
CA THR A 40 -6.53 4.02 -5.32
C THR A 40 -5.83 3.84 -3.98
N LEU A 41 -6.58 3.88 -2.88
CA LEU A 41 -6.04 3.71 -1.53
C LEU A 41 -5.48 2.30 -1.29
N THR A 42 -6.14 1.27 -1.83
CA THR A 42 -5.61 -0.10 -1.81
C THR A 42 -4.28 -0.21 -2.55
N ILE A 43 -4.16 0.42 -3.73
CA ILE A 43 -2.90 0.43 -4.49
C ILE A 43 -1.78 1.16 -3.72
N ILE A 44 -2.10 2.28 -3.06
CA ILE A 44 -1.14 3.03 -2.23
C ILE A 44 -0.66 2.17 -1.06
N TYR A 45 -1.59 1.45 -0.41
CA TYR A 45 -1.27 0.52 0.66
C TYR A 45 -0.34 -0.61 0.18
N ASP A 46 -0.64 -1.23 -0.96
CA ASP A 46 0.20 -2.30 -1.51
C ASP A 46 1.59 -1.81 -1.97
N LEU A 47 1.72 -0.56 -2.41
CA LEU A 47 3.03 0.05 -2.66
C LEU A 47 3.82 0.25 -1.35
N ALA A 48 3.14 0.59 -0.26
CA ALA A 48 3.77 0.73 1.04
C ALA A 48 4.34 -0.61 1.55
N THR A 49 3.64 -1.74 1.32
CA THR A 49 4.14 -3.08 1.69
C THR A 49 5.37 -3.47 0.87
N ILE A 50 5.43 -3.07 -0.40
CA ILE A 50 6.61 -3.29 -1.25
C ILE A 50 7.80 -2.46 -0.77
N TYR A 51 7.61 -1.17 -0.49
CA TYR A 51 8.69 -0.32 0.03
C TYR A 51 9.18 -0.76 1.40
N TRP A 52 8.28 -1.30 2.22
CA TRP A 52 8.68 -1.99 3.44
C TRP A 52 9.59 -3.19 3.15
N SER A 53 9.27 -4.00 2.14
CA SER A 53 10.09 -5.15 1.73
C SER A 53 11.49 -4.76 1.23
N TYR A 54 11.66 -3.52 0.73
CA TYR A 54 12.96 -2.93 0.39
C TYR A 54 13.67 -2.22 1.55
N CYS A 55 13.09 -2.22 2.74
CA CYS A 55 13.58 -1.45 3.89
C CYS A 55 13.58 0.07 3.69
N LEU A 56 12.79 0.57 2.74
CA LEU A 56 12.56 1.99 2.50
C LEU A 56 11.48 2.50 3.48
N LYS A 57 11.90 2.69 4.73
CA LYS A 57 10.99 2.97 5.84
C LYS A 57 10.25 4.29 5.67
N ILE A 58 10.95 5.35 5.24
CA ILE A 58 10.39 6.70 5.14
C ILE A 58 9.30 6.73 4.06
N GLU A 59 9.57 6.12 2.92
CA GLU A 59 8.68 6.01 1.78
C GLU A 59 7.45 5.16 2.12
N ALA A 60 7.66 4.01 2.77
CA ALA A 60 6.56 3.14 3.22
C ALA A 60 5.66 3.87 4.23
N GLU A 61 6.23 4.53 5.23
CA GLU A 61 5.46 5.28 6.24
C GLU A 61 4.62 6.40 5.61
N ALA A 62 5.20 7.15 4.67
CA ALA A 62 4.49 8.21 3.96
C ALA A 62 3.28 7.66 3.18
N LEU A 63 3.44 6.52 2.50
CA LEU A 63 2.36 5.87 1.77
C LEU A 63 1.28 5.31 2.71
N TYR A 64 1.65 4.64 3.80
CA TYR A 64 0.68 4.15 4.79
C TYR A 64 -0.14 5.29 5.40
N LYS A 65 0.50 6.40 5.78
CA LYS A 65 -0.18 7.59 6.31
C LYS A 65 -1.15 8.18 5.27
N ARG A 66 -0.74 8.21 4.00
CA ARG A 66 -1.59 8.68 2.90
C ARG A 66 -2.81 7.78 2.71
N ALA A 67 -2.61 6.46 2.64
CA ALA A 67 -3.69 5.48 2.52
C ALA A 67 -4.66 5.56 3.71
N LEU A 68 -4.12 5.70 4.93
CA LEU A 68 -4.91 5.81 6.14
C LEU A 68 -5.77 7.08 6.16
N ALA A 69 -5.20 8.23 5.79
CA ALA A 69 -5.94 9.49 5.75
C ALA A 69 -7.12 9.42 4.78
N GLY A 70 -6.94 8.81 3.60
CA GLY A 70 -8.00 8.63 2.63
C GLY A 70 -9.04 7.60 3.08
N ALA A 71 -8.60 6.45 3.59
CA ALA A 71 -9.50 5.38 4.03
C ALA A 71 -10.36 5.84 5.22
N ARG A 72 -9.75 6.56 6.16
CA ARG A 72 -10.48 7.19 7.28
C ARG A 72 -11.56 8.16 6.79
N THR A 73 -11.27 8.93 5.75
CA THR A 73 -12.19 9.95 5.23
C THR A 73 -13.32 9.34 4.40
N GLN A 74 -13.03 8.32 3.58
CA GLN A 74 -14.03 7.70 2.71
C GLN A 74 -14.85 6.60 3.39
N LEU A 75 -14.20 5.77 4.22
CA LEU A 75 -14.78 4.54 4.75
C LEU A 75 -15.03 4.62 6.26
N GLY A 76 -14.37 5.55 6.95
CA GLY A 76 -14.39 5.66 8.41
C GLY A 76 -13.37 4.75 9.10
N LEU A 77 -13.16 4.98 10.41
CA LEU A 77 -12.18 4.24 11.21
C LEU A 77 -12.56 2.78 11.47
N GLY A 78 -13.87 2.47 11.51
CA GLY A 78 -14.36 1.11 11.78
C GLY A 78 -14.38 0.19 10.57
N HIS A 79 -14.04 0.69 9.38
CA HIS A 79 -14.06 -0.12 8.17
C HIS A 79 -12.87 -1.09 8.14
N PRO A 80 -13.05 -2.38 7.78
CA PRO A 80 -11.98 -3.38 7.78
C PRO A 80 -10.71 -2.95 7.05
N HIS A 81 -10.85 -2.26 5.90
CA HIS A 81 -9.71 -1.73 5.15
C HIS A 81 -8.91 -0.66 5.92
N THR A 82 -9.60 0.25 6.64
CA THR A 82 -8.93 1.27 7.45
C THR A 82 -8.21 0.63 8.64
N VAL A 83 -8.82 -0.39 9.25
CA VAL A 83 -8.21 -1.17 10.34
C VAL A 83 -6.98 -1.91 9.86
N ALA A 84 -7.02 -2.57 8.69
CA ALA A 84 -5.86 -3.26 8.13
C ALA A 84 -4.67 -2.32 7.86
N ILE A 85 -4.93 -1.10 7.37
CA ILE A 85 -3.88 -0.08 7.18
C ILE A 85 -3.29 0.34 8.54
N LEU A 86 -4.14 0.53 9.57
CA LEU A 86 -3.69 0.86 10.92
C LEU A 86 -2.81 -0.25 11.51
N GLU A 87 -3.26 -1.50 11.42
CA GLU A 87 -2.51 -2.66 11.91
C GLU A 87 -1.14 -2.74 11.22
N SER A 88 -1.11 -2.63 9.90
CA SER A 88 0.13 -2.66 9.12
C SER A 88 1.07 -1.51 9.44
N LEU A 89 0.54 -0.29 9.66
CA LEU A 89 1.33 0.85 10.09
C LEU A 89 1.85 0.67 11.53
N THR A 90 1.06 0.09 12.43
CA THR A 90 1.52 -0.20 13.80
C THR A 90 2.58 -1.28 13.83
N ASP A 91 2.47 -2.29 13.00
CA ASP A 91 3.48 -3.34 12.85
C ASP A 91 4.75 -2.79 12.22
N PHE A 92 4.62 -1.91 11.22
CA PHE A 92 5.74 -1.14 10.68
C PHE A 92 6.49 -0.35 11.76
N MET A 93 5.76 0.37 12.63
CA MET A 93 6.34 1.14 13.72
C MET A 93 6.99 0.25 14.81
N ARG A 94 6.43 -0.94 15.04
CA ARG A 94 6.92 -1.91 16.04
C ARG A 94 8.10 -2.75 15.54
N ALA A 95 8.14 -3.05 14.25
CA ALA A 95 9.22 -3.78 13.60
C ALA A 95 10.46 -2.89 13.48
N GLY A 96 11.28 -2.86 14.54
CA GLY A 96 12.54 -2.11 14.56
C GLY A 96 13.53 -2.55 13.47
N LYS A 97 13.40 -3.76 12.92
CA LYS A 97 14.29 -4.31 11.88
C LYS A 97 13.47 -4.65 10.64
N CYS A 98 13.78 -3.97 9.55
CA CYS A 98 13.39 -4.47 8.25
C CYS A 98 14.26 -5.70 7.95
N VAL A 99 13.61 -6.84 7.74
CA VAL A 99 14.30 -8.03 7.23
C VAL A 99 14.17 -7.96 5.72
N ALA A 100 15.21 -7.43 5.06
CA ALA A 100 15.38 -7.65 3.63
C ALA A 100 15.48 -9.17 3.43
N VAL A 101 14.56 -9.72 2.64
CA VAL A 101 14.56 -11.14 2.26
C VAL A 101 15.48 -11.36 1.08
#